data_AF-A0A5B7BGV8-F1
#
_entry.id   AF-A0A5B7BGV8-F1
#
_cell.length_a   1.000
_cell.length_b   1.000
_cell.length_c   1.000
_cell.angle_alpha   90.00
_cell.angle_beta   90.00
_cell.angle_gamma   90.00
#
_symmetry.space_group_name_H-M   'P 1'
#
loop_
_entity.id
_entity.type
_entity.pdbx_description
1 polymer ?
#
loop_
_entity_poly.entity_id
_entity_poly.type
_entity_poly.pdbx_seq_one_letter_code
_entity_poly.pdbx_strand_id
1 'polypeptide(L)'
;STSFWFDNWLPCGPLIDKFELAFVKEINSSAIATVHEFNFPFLRSFIFDSVRRLNTNTKRRVHDLQRLIPPDLVLNLQQEDRVVWNPASTGIYSMKTSWNTLRPHRQSVEWCNMVWSTEFVPRHSFIMWLLVRERLPTRDKLISWGVTSNPYCLLCSSQPESTNHLFFACSFSASIWSRVLEACLLNRHPGQWQSEYHEAILFTKENSFLANLRRLALGASVYFIWMERNHKLWGRQQNSVDHTFASIPILCVSKLLP
;
A
#
# COMPACT_ATOMS: atom_id res chain seq x y z
N SER A 1 8.83 -9.22 -34.24
CA SER A 1 10.09 -9.98 -34.30
C SER A 1 10.72 -9.95 -32.92
N THR A 2 10.96 -11.12 -32.34
CA THR A 2 11.68 -11.28 -31.06
C THR A 2 13.20 -11.16 -31.28
N SER A 3 13.86 -10.26 -30.55
CA SER A 3 15.31 -10.06 -30.58
C SER A 3 16.06 -11.25 -29.96
N PHE A 4 17.07 -11.74 -30.65
CA PHE A 4 17.92 -12.82 -30.16
C PHE A 4 18.74 -12.40 -28.93
N TRP A 5 19.24 -11.16 -28.90
CA TRP A 5 20.13 -10.71 -27.82
C TRP A 5 19.41 -10.00 -26.67
N PHE A 6 18.38 -9.21 -26.98
CA PHE A 6 17.82 -8.24 -26.03
C PHE A 6 16.49 -8.67 -25.42
N ASP A 7 15.74 -9.58 -26.06
CA ASP A 7 14.44 -10.00 -25.53
C ASP A 7 14.55 -11.21 -24.59
N ASN A 8 13.57 -11.31 -23.68
CA ASN A 8 13.44 -12.40 -22.72
C ASN A 8 12.78 -13.64 -23.34
N TRP A 9 13.45 -14.28 -24.30
CA TRP A 9 12.95 -15.49 -24.97
C TRP A 9 13.55 -16.79 -24.43
N LEU A 10 14.50 -16.70 -23.48
CA LEU A 10 15.06 -17.83 -22.73
C LEU A 10 14.84 -17.66 -21.22
N PRO A 11 14.77 -18.75 -20.42
CA PRO A 11 14.62 -18.67 -18.97
C PRO A 11 15.75 -17.92 -18.24
N CYS A 12 16.92 -17.80 -18.87
CA CYS A 12 18.08 -17.09 -18.33
C CYS A 12 18.03 -15.56 -18.52
N GLY A 13 16.95 -15.03 -19.10
CA GLY A 13 16.83 -13.61 -19.41
C GLY A 13 17.46 -13.24 -20.76
N PRO A 14 17.74 -11.95 -20.99
CA PRO A 14 18.35 -11.48 -22.24
C PRO A 14 19.77 -12.01 -22.35
N LEU A 15 20.13 -12.58 -23.50
CA LEU A 15 21.48 -13.10 -23.73
C LEU A 15 22.55 -11.99 -23.64
N ILE A 16 22.20 -10.75 -23.95
CA ILE A 16 23.11 -9.62 -23.88
C ILE A 16 23.63 -9.35 -22.46
N ASP A 17 22.81 -9.62 -21.42
CA ASP A 17 23.20 -9.41 -20.03
C ASP A 17 24.27 -10.41 -19.58
N LYS A 18 24.33 -11.57 -20.23
CA LYS A 18 25.31 -12.64 -19.94
C LYS A 18 26.56 -12.57 -20.84
N PHE A 19 26.40 -12.16 -22.09
CA PHE A 19 27.47 -12.21 -23.09
C PHE A 19 28.06 -10.85 -23.46
N GLU A 20 27.35 -9.76 -23.17
CA GLU A 20 27.75 -8.38 -23.48
C GLU A 20 27.88 -8.09 -24.99
N LEU A 21 27.79 -6.81 -25.35
CA LEU A 21 27.89 -6.35 -26.75
C LEU A 21 29.24 -6.68 -27.41
N ALA A 22 30.32 -6.75 -26.63
CA ALA A 22 31.66 -7.06 -27.15
C ALA A 22 31.71 -8.48 -27.76
N PHE A 23 31.09 -9.45 -27.10
CA PHE A 23 31.03 -10.82 -27.59
C PHE A 23 30.24 -10.95 -28.88
N VAL A 24 29.09 -10.25 -28.97
CA VAL A 24 28.24 -10.23 -30.17
C VAL A 24 29.05 -9.84 -31.41
N LYS A 25 29.89 -8.80 -31.27
CA LYS A 25 30.81 -8.34 -32.34
C LYS A 25 31.91 -9.36 -32.63
N GLU A 26 32.47 -9.98 -31.60
CA GLU A 26 33.57 -10.94 -31.72
C GLU A 26 33.17 -12.20 -32.50
N ILE A 27 31.94 -12.67 -32.34
CA ILE A 27 31.39 -13.81 -33.11
C ILE A 27 30.78 -13.38 -34.46
N ASN A 28 30.92 -12.11 -34.83
CA ASN A 28 30.36 -11.51 -36.04
C ASN A 28 28.83 -11.71 -36.16
N SER A 29 28.12 -11.66 -35.03
CA SER A 29 26.67 -11.68 -34.99
C SER A 29 26.13 -10.25 -35.09
N SER A 30 24.97 -10.10 -35.74
CA SER A 30 24.21 -8.84 -35.68
C SER A 30 23.58 -8.65 -34.29
N ALA A 31 23.67 -7.44 -33.74
CA ALA A 31 23.00 -7.09 -32.47
C ALA A 31 21.47 -7.03 -32.62
N ILE A 32 20.98 -6.71 -33.82
CA ILE A 32 19.57 -6.66 -34.15
C ILE A 32 19.03 -8.01 -34.66
N ALA A 33 19.83 -9.08 -34.59
CA ALA A 33 19.42 -10.41 -35.01
C ALA A 33 18.14 -10.84 -34.28
N THR A 34 17.24 -11.48 -35.00
CA THR A 34 16.00 -12.05 -34.44
C THR A 34 16.18 -13.53 -34.12
N VAL A 35 15.36 -14.06 -33.20
CA VAL A 35 15.34 -15.50 -32.90
C VAL A 35 15.00 -16.31 -34.16
N HIS A 36 14.11 -15.80 -35.00
CA HIS A 36 13.75 -16.40 -36.29
C HIS A 36 14.95 -16.52 -37.23
N GLU A 37 15.71 -15.43 -37.41
CA GLU A 37 16.93 -15.44 -38.23
C GLU A 37 17.96 -16.44 -37.69
N PHE A 38 18.16 -16.47 -36.37
CA PHE A 38 19.10 -17.39 -35.75
C PHE A 38 18.70 -18.87 -35.91
N ASN A 39 17.40 -19.16 -35.94
CA ASN A 39 16.90 -20.53 -36.08
C ASN A 39 17.10 -21.12 -37.48
N PHE A 40 17.49 -20.32 -38.48
CA PHE A 40 17.84 -20.85 -39.80
C PHE A 40 19.13 -21.69 -39.72
N PRO A 41 19.15 -22.91 -40.32
CA PRO A 41 20.30 -23.81 -40.27
C PRO A 41 21.62 -23.17 -40.71
N PHE A 42 21.57 -22.25 -41.68
CA PHE A 42 22.74 -21.55 -42.22
C PHE A 42 23.36 -20.55 -41.23
N LEU A 43 22.56 -19.81 -40.46
CA LEU A 43 23.07 -18.85 -39.48
C LEU A 43 23.57 -19.56 -38.22
N ARG A 44 22.90 -20.64 -37.83
CA ARG A 44 23.32 -21.53 -36.75
C ARG A 44 24.67 -22.18 -37.07
N SER A 45 24.85 -22.70 -38.29
CA SER A 45 26.16 -23.23 -38.72
C SER A 45 27.18 -22.12 -38.89
N PHE A 46 26.85 -20.96 -39.45
CA PHE A 46 27.79 -19.85 -39.62
C PHE A 46 28.36 -19.33 -38.30
N ILE A 47 27.53 -19.12 -37.27
CA ILE A 47 27.97 -18.66 -35.95
C ILE A 47 28.79 -19.74 -35.23
N PHE A 48 28.54 -21.03 -35.49
CA PHE A 48 29.23 -22.12 -34.80
C PHE A 48 30.45 -22.70 -35.56
N ASP A 49 30.51 -22.55 -36.88
CA ASP A 49 31.61 -23.02 -37.74
C ASP A 49 32.68 -21.93 -37.96
N SER A 50 32.29 -20.64 -37.95
CA SER A 50 33.23 -19.50 -38.03
C SER A 50 34.15 -19.40 -36.79
N VAL A 51 33.81 -20.14 -35.74
CA VAL A 51 34.47 -20.21 -34.44
C VAL A 51 35.87 -20.82 -34.51
N ARG A 52 36.19 -21.56 -35.58
CA ARG A 52 37.50 -22.19 -35.74
C ARG A 52 38.65 -21.18 -35.63
N ARG A 53 38.45 -19.93 -36.08
CA ARG A 53 39.44 -18.84 -36.08
C ARG A 53 39.46 -18.00 -34.79
N LEU A 54 38.57 -18.26 -33.82
CA LEU A 54 38.48 -17.49 -32.58
C LEU A 54 39.44 -18.04 -31.49
N ASN A 55 39.77 -17.19 -30.51
CA ASN A 55 40.59 -17.57 -29.36
C ASN A 55 39.87 -18.62 -28.47
N THR A 56 40.62 -19.29 -27.60
CA THR A 56 40.11 -20.38 -26.74
C THR A 56 39.00 -19.94 -25.77
N ASN A 57 39.05 -18.71 -25.26
CA ASN A 57 38.04 -18.18 -24.36
C ASN A 57 36.70 -17.94 -25.09
N THR A 58 36.75 -17.38 -26.29
CA THR A 58 35.56 -17.11 -27.12
C THR A 58 34.91 -18.41 -27.58
N LYS A 59 35.72 -19.43 -27.92
CA LYS A 59 35.23 -20.79 -28.18
C LYS A 59 34.41 -21.36 -27.02
N ARG A 60 34.91 -21.20 -25.78
CA ARG A 60 34.18 -21.64 -24.57
C ARG A 60 32.85 -20.89 -24.42
N ARG A 61 32.85 -19.57 -24.58
CA ARG A 61 31.63 -18.74 -24.49
C ARG A 61 30.60 -19.09 -25.56
N VAL A 62 31.03 -19.39 -26.78
CA VAL A 62 30.16 -19.90 -27.85
C VAL A 62 29.52 -21.23 -27.45
N HIS A 63 30.29 -22.15 -26.86
CA HIS A 63 29.76 -23.42 -26.36
C HIS A 63 28.76 -23.21 -25.22
N ASP A 64 28.98 -22.21 -24.36
CA ASP A 64 28.02 -21.85 -23.32
C ASP A 64 26.73 -21.26 -23.91
N LEU A 65 26.83 -20.45 -24.98
CA LEU A 65 25.68 -19.96 -25.74
C LEU A 65 24.90 -21.13 -26.36
N GLN A 66 25.58 -22.09 -26.99
CA GLN A 66 24.96 -23.30 -27.55
C GLN A 66 24.15 -24.09 -26.53
N ARG A 67 24.68 -24.22 -25.31
CA ARG A 67 24.01 -24.96 -24.22
C ARG A 67 22.74 -24.28 -23.71
N LEU A 68 22.66 -22.95 -23.81
CA LEU A 68 21.49 -22.18 -23.36
C LEU A 68 20.33 -22.27 -24.36
N ILE A 69 20.64 -22.51 -25.64
CA ILE A 69 19.65 -22.55 -26.71
C ILE A 69 19.15 -23.99 -26.85
N PRO A 70 17.83 -24.24 -26.74
CA PRO A 70 17.28 -25.58 -26.92
C PRO A 70 17.69 -26.16 -28.29
N PRO A 71 18.16 -27.41 -28.35
CA PRO A 71 18.53 -28.05 -29.61
C PRO A 71 17.34 -28.08 -30.58
N ASP A 72 16.15 -28.34 -30.04
CA ASP A 72 14.87 -28.50 -30.74
C ASP A 72 14.00 -27.23 -30.68
N LEU A 73 14.60 -26.05 -30.88
CA LEU A 73 13.85 -24.79 -30.92
C LEU A 73 12.88 -24.79 -32.13
N VAL A 74 11.61 -25.11 -31.88
CA VAL A 74 10.53 -25.05 -32.87
C VAL A 74 9.86 -23.69 -32.78
N LEU A 75 9.97 -22.90 -33.84
CA LEU A 75 9.26 -21.63 -33.98
C LEU A 75 7.93 -21.85 -34.70
N ASN A 76 6.85 -21.30 -34.16
CA ASN A 76 5.57 -21.27 -34.84
C ASN A 76 5.51 -20.06 -35.79
N LEU A 77 5.86 -20.28 -37.06
CA LEU A 77 5.90 -19.22 -38.09
C LEU A 77 4.52 -18.69 -38.48
N GLN A 78 3.44 -19.39 -38.12
CA GLN A 78 2.07 -18.97 -38.40
C GLN A 78 1.50 -18.05 -37.32
N GLN A 79 2.22 -17.89 -36.21
CA GLN A 79 1.80 -17.06 -35.09
C GLN A 79 2.65 -15.79 -35.03
N GLU A 80 2.01 -14.63 -34.94
CA GLU A 80 2.71 -13.37 -34.75
C GLU A 80 3.30 -13.24 -33.34
N ASP A 81 4.47 -12.60 -33.25
CA ASP A 81 5.07 -12.25 -31.97
C ASP A 81 4.16 -11.31 -31.18
N ARG A 82 4.06 -11.53 -29.87
CA ARG A 82 3.30 -10.67 -28.96
C ARG A 82 4.11 -10.29 -27.75
N VAL A 83 3.93 -9.06 -27.27
CA VAL A 83 4.51 -8.60 -26.01
C VAL A 83 3.78 -9.29 -24.85
N VAL A 84 4.53 -9.91 -23.94
CA VAL A 84 4.00 -10.63 -22.78
C VAL A 84 4.45 -9.93 -21.50
N TRP A 85 3.51 -9.64 -20.61
CA TRP A 85 3.80 -9.14 -19.26
C TRP A 85 4.09 -10.32 -18.33
N ASN A 86 5.37 -10.69 -18.21
CA ASN A 86 5.84 -11.84 -17.43
C ASN A 86 5.30 -11.91 -15.97
N PRO A 87 5.13 -10.79 -15.23
CA PRO A 87 4.58 -10.86 -13.87
C PRO A 87 3.11 -11.30 -13.78
N ALA A 88 2.36 -11.35 -14.89
CA ALA A 88 1.00 -11.88 -14.92
C ALA A 88 0.99 -13.29 -15.52
N SER A 89 0.32 -14.24 -14.85
CA SER A 89 0.15 -15.61 -15.37
C SER A 89 -0.60 -15.68 -16.70
N THR A 90 -1.45 -14.69 -16.99
CA THR A 90 -2.15 -14.55 -18.27
C THR A 90 -1.27 -13.95 -19.36
N GLY A 91 -0.12 -13.39 -19.01
CA GLY A 91 0.74 -12.63 -19.93
C GLY A 91 0.19 -11.26 -20.32
N ILE A 92 -0.99 -10.87 -19.83
CA ILE A 92 -1.65 -9.61 -20.18
C ILE A 92 -1.21 -8.51 -19.21
N TYR A 93 -0.77 -7.38 -19.77
CA TYR A 93 -0.46 -6.19 -18.99
C TYR A 93 -1.72 -5.61 -18.33
N SER A 94 -1.59 -5.18 -17.08
CA SER A 94 -2.59 -4.33 -16.43
C SER A 94 -1.91 -3.36 -15.47
N MET A 95 -2.55 -2.22 -15.22
CA MET A 95 -2.07 -1.28 -14.20
C MET A 95 -1.98 -1.95 -12.82
N LYS A 96 -2.89 -2.88 -12.51
CA LYS A 96 -2.91 -3.65 -11.25
C LYS A 96 -1.68 -4.54 -11.10
N THR A 97 -1.33 -5.31 -12.13
CA THR A 97 -0.18 -6.21 -12.09
C THR A 97 1.13 -5.41 -12.07
N SER A 98 1.23 -4.36 -12.88
CA SER A 98 2.36 -3.43 -12.86
C SER A 98 2.59 -2.79 -11.48
N TRP A 99 1.54 -2.23 -10.88
CA TRP A 99 1.60 -1.64 -9.55
C TRP A 99 2.03 -2.66 -8.48
N ASN A 100 1.48 -3.87 -8.54
CA ASN A 100 1.86 -4.93 -7.61
C ASN A 100 3.33 -5.35 -7.79
N THR A 101 3.85 -5.38 -9.02
CA THR A 101 5.27 -5.69 -9.27
C THR A 101 6.20 -4.61 -8.75
N LEU A 102 5.83 -3.33 -8.89
CA LEU A 102 6.68 -2.21 -8.48
C LEU A 102 6.64 -1.94 -6.97
N ARG A 103 5.51 -2.22 -6.32
CA ARG A 103 5.34 -1.88 -4.89
C ARG A 103 6.11 -2.87 -4.00
N PRO A 104 6.81 -2.39 -2.96
CA PRO A 104 7.29 -3.25 -1.90
C PRO A 104 6.10 -3.91 -1.22
N HIS A 105 6.09 -5.25 -1.16
CA HIS A 105 5.08 -5.97 -0.40
C HIS A 105 5.38 -5.80 1.09
N ARG A 106 4.48 -5.13 1.80
CA ARG A 106 4.54 -4.96 3.25
C ARG A 106 3.45 -5.80 3.91
N GLN A 107 3.69 -6.23 5.14
CA GLN A 107 2.67 -6.88 5.94
C GLN A 107 1.47 -5.94 6.13
N SER A 108 0.27 -6.51 6.06
CA SER A 108 -0.95 -5.78 6.36
C SER A 108 -0.93 -5.34 7.82
N VAL A 109 -1.31 -4.10 8.07
CA VAL A 109 -1.43 -3.53 9.42
C VAL A 109 -2.81 -3.82 9.98
N GLU A 110 -2.89 -4.21 11.25
CA GLU A 110 -4.16 -4.64 11.88
C GLU A 110 -5.23 -3.54 11.88
N TRP A 111 -4.82 -2.29 12.06
CA TRP A 111 -5.73 -1.15 12.07
C TRP A 111 -6.31 -0.79 10.70
N CYS A 112 -5.85 -1.41 9.59
CA CYS A 112 -6.25 -1.01 8.23
C CYS A 112 -7.78 -0.99 8.07
N ASN A 113 -8.45 -2.08 8.45
CA ASN A 113 -9.90 -2.21 8.34
C ASN A 113 -10.65 -1.37 9.39
N MET A 114 -9.98 -1.00 10.49
CA MET A 114 -10.57 -0.11 11.48
C MET A 114 -10.64 1.33 10.94
N VAL A 115 -9.62 1.75 10.18
CA VAL A 115 -9.50 3.11 9.63
C VAL A 115 -10.24 3.24 8.30
N TRP A 116 -10.07 2.26 7.42
CA TRP A 116 -10.55 2.28 6.04
C TRP A 116 -11.71 1.30 5.90
N SER A 117 -12.92 1.83 5.73
CA SER A 117 -14.14 1.07 5.48
C SER A 117 -15.01 1.85 4.50
N THR A 118 -15.78 1.16 3.67
CA THR A 118 -16.67 1.76 2.66
C THR A 118 -17.80 2.59 3.30
N GLU A 119 -18.20 2.22 4.50
CA GLU A 119 -19.26 2.87 5.28
C GLU A 119 -18.77 4.18 5.93
N PHE A 120 -17.45 4.41 5.94
CA PHE A 120 -16.85 5.49 6.71
C PHE A 120 -16.77 6.78 5.91
N VAL A 121 -16.95 7.88 6.61
CA VAL A 121 -16.76 9.22 6.02
C VAL A 121 -15.26 9.44 5.81
N PRO A 122 -14.79 9.75 4.58
CA PRO A 122 -13.35 9.84 4.29
C PRO A 122 -12.57 10.79 5.20
N ARG A 123 -13.16 11.96 5.55
CA ARG A 123 -12.55 12.91 6.50
C ARG A 123 -12.39 12.34 7.91
N HIS A 124 -13.30 11.48 8.37
CA HIS A 124 -13.19 10.83 9.68
C HIS A 124 -12.10 9.76 9.65
N SER A 125 -12.06 8.95 8.58
CA SER A 125 -10.98 7.97 8.35
C SER A 125 -9.61 8.63 8.31
N PHE A 126 -9.49 9.81 7.68
CA PHE A 126 -8.23 10.55 7.65
C PHE A 126 -7.76 11.00 9.04
N ILE A 127 -8.65 11.55 9.87
CA ILE A 127 -8.30 11.93 11.24
C ILE A 127 -7.98 10.70 12.09
N MET A 128 -8.76 9.63 11.96
CA MET A 128 -8.49 8.36 12.63
C MET A 128 -7.13 7.77 12.23
N TRP A 129 -6.78 7.81 10.95
CA TRP A 129 -5.47 7.39 10.45
C TRP A 129 -4.33 8.18 11.09
N LEU A 130 -4.46 9.51 11.18
CA LEU A 130 -3.48 10.35 11.86
C LEU A 130 -3.40 10.03 13.36
N LEU A 131 -4.53 9.76 14.00
CA LEU A 131 -4.57 9.36 15.42
C LEU A 131 -3.81 8.07 15.66
N VAL A 132 -4.14 7.01 14.92
CA VAL A 132 -3.50 5.68 15.02
C VAL A 132 -2.00 5.75 14.73
N ARG A 133 -1.57 6.68 13.88
CA ARG A 133 -0.16 6.91 13.55
C ARG A 133 0.55 7.86 14.51
N GLU A 134 -0.14 8.33 15.56
CA GLU A 134 0.31 9.35 16.50
C GLU A 134 0.78 10.65 15.82
N ARG A 135 0.14 11.05 14.72
CA ARG A 135 0.48 12.23 13.91
C ARG A 135 -0.44 13.44 14.13
N LEU A 136 -1.44 13.34 15.00
CA LEU A 136 -2.25 14.51 15.37
C LEU A 136 -1.43 15.51 16.20
N PRO A 137 -1.47 16.83 15.90
CA PRO A 137 -0.73 17.89 16.59
C PRO A 137 -1.38 18.30 17.93
N THR A 138 -1.28 17.40 18.92
CA THR A 138 -1.63 17.64 20.33
C THR A 138 -0.65 18.60 21.01
N ARG A 139 -1.01 19.21 22.15
CA ARG A 139 -0.15 20.22 22.83
C ARG A 139 1.24 19.68 23.17
N ASP A 140 1.34 18.44 23.66
CA ASP A 140 2.63 17.77 23.91
C ASP A 140 3.58 17.80 22.70
N LYS A 141 3.08 17.53 21.50
CA LYS A 141 3.85 17.59 20.24
C LYS A 141 4.09 19.03 19.78
N LEU A 142 3.10 19.91 19.91
CA LEU A 142 3.27 21.32 19.56
C LEU A 142 4.32 21.99 20.45
N ILE A 143 4.42 21.60 21.72
CA ILE A 143 5.47 22.05 22.64
C ILE A 143 6.83 21.52 22.19
N SER A 144 6.95 20.23 21.85
CA SER A 144 8.22 19.67 21.40
C SER A 144 8.70 20.28 20.07
N TRP A 145 7.79 20.83 19.27
CA TRP A 145 8.10 21.60 18.06
C TRP A 145 8.34 23.10 18.29
N GLY A 146 8.23 23.59 19.53
CA GLY A 146 8.40 25.01 19.86
C GLY A 146 7.28 25.92 19.37
N VAL A 147 6.11 25.38 19.02
CA VAL A 147 4.96 26.14 18.50
C VAL A 147 4.17 26.81 19.63
N THR A 148 4.16 26.23 20.82
CA THR A 148 3.43 26.76 21.98
C THR A 148 4.10 26.35 23.28
N SER A 149 3.88 27.10 24.36
CA SER A 149 4.35 26.80 25.72
C SER A 149 3.24 26.34 26.67
N ASN A 150 1.96 26.46 26.27
CA ASN A 150 0.83 26.09 27.11
C ASN A 150 0.54 24.57 26.97
N PRO A 151 0.71 23.76 28.03
CA PRO A 151 0.48 22.32 27.98
C PRO A 151 -0.99 21.93 28.09
N TYR A 152 -1.85 22.83 28.60
CA TYR A 152 -3.20 22.47 28.99
C TYR A 152 -4.10 22.17 27.79
N CYS A 153 -4.95 21.17 27.98
CA CYS A 153 -5.95 20.75 27.02
C CYS A 153 -6.97 21.83 26.73
N LEU A 154 -7.21 22.06 25.45
CA LEU A 154 -8.12 23.10 24.98
C LEU A 154 -9.59 22.82 25.32
N LEU A 155 -9.95 21.57 25.62
CA LEU A 155 -11.32 21.15 25.89
C LEU A 155 -11.69 21.19 27.38
N CYS A 156 -10.78 20.79 28.27
CA CYS A 156 -11.04 20.76 29.72
C CYS A 156 -10.27 21.82 30.50
N SER A 157 -9.20 22.39 29.93
CA SER A 157 -8.30 23.37 30.56
C SER A 157 -7.70 22.93 31.90
N SER A 158 -7.74 21.64 32.26
CA SER A 158 -7.37 21.15 33.59
C SER A 158 -6.14 20.25 33.61
N GLN A 159 -5.82 19.57 32.52
CA GLN A 159 -4.73 18.60 32.42
C GLN A 159 -3.91 18.83 31.14
N PRO A 160 -2.64 18.39 31.10
CA PRO A 160 -1.83 18.43 29.88
C PRO A 160 -2.47 17.64 28.73
N GLU A 161 -2.48 18.20 27.51
CA GLU A 161 -3.02 17.52 26.33
C GLU A 161 -1.98 16.62 25.67
N SER A 162 -2.27 15.33 25.75
CA SER A 162 -1.70 14.27 24.92
C SER A 162 -2.80 13.57 24.13
N THR A 163 -2.43 12.67 23.22
CA THR A 163 -3.39 11.80 22.54
C THR A 163 -4.29 11.03 23.52
N ASN A 164 -3.69 10.41 24.55
CA ASN A 164 -4.44 9.64 25.54
C ASN A 164 -5.35 10.52 26.39
N HIS A 165 -4.92 11.74 26.73
CA HIS A 165 -5.79 12.68 27.42
C HIS A 165 -6.94 13.14 26.53
N LEU A 166 -6.64 13.60 25.31
CA LEU A 166 -7.63 14.19 24.41
C LEU A 166 -8.73 13.21 24.00
N PHE A 167 -8.38 11.95 23.77
CA PHE A 167 -9.32 10.91 23.37
C PHE A 167 -9.66 10.00 24.55
N PHE A 168 -10.75 10.37 25.22
CA PHE A 168 -11.53 9.60 26.21
C PHE A 168 -11.10 9.66 27.68
N ALA A 169 -9.96 10.29 28.01
CA ALA A 169 -9.63 10.60 29.41
C ALA A 169 -9.93 12.06 29.82
N CYS A 170 -10.01 12.98 28.85
CA CYS A 170 -10.45 14.36 29.06
C CYS A 170 -11.94 14.37 29.40
N SER A 171 -12.34 15.07 30.47
CA SER A 171 -13.71 15.09 30.99
C SER A 171 -14.76 15.35 29.90
N PHE A 172 -14.51 16.33 29.02
CA PHE A 172 -15.39 16.62 27.88
C PHE A 172 -15.51 15.44 26.91
N SER A 173 -14.37 14.88 26.47
CA SER A 173 -14.35 13.75 25.53
C SER A 173 -14.90 12.46 26.13
N ALA A 174 -14.66 12.23 27.42
CA ALA A 174 -15.14 11.08 28.16
C ALA A 174 -16.66 11.13 28.29
N SER A 175 -17.25 12.29 28.60
CA SER A 175 -18.70 12.45 28.65
C SER A 175 -19.37 12.19 27.30
N ILE A 176 -18.77 12.62 26.18
CA ILE A 176 -19.28 12.27 24.84
C ILE A 176 -19.21 10.76 24.64
N TRP A 177 -18.05 10.15 24.91
CA TRP A 177 -17.84 8.74 24.65
C TRP A 177 -18.69 7.82 25.52
N SER A 178 -18.90 8.13 26.80
CA SER A 178 -19.82 7.39 27.67
C SER A 178 -21.22 7.25 27.05
N ARG A 179 -21.75 8.34 26.49
CA ARG A 179 -23.07 8.34 25.85
C ARG A 179 -23.08 7.58 24.53
N VAL A 180 -21.98 7.63 23.78
CA VAL A 180 -21.83 6.85 22.55
C VAL A 180 -21.76 5.35 22.85
N LEU A 181 -21.05 4.95 23.92
CA LEU A 181 -20.99 3.57 24.40
C LEU A 181 -22.39 3.07 24.76
N GLU A 182 -23.15 3.86 25.53
CA GLU A 182 -24.54 3.55 25.88
C GLU A 182 -25.42 3.38 24.63
N ALA A 183 -25.34 4.33 23.69
CA ALA A 183 -26.07 4.24 22.41
C ALA A 183 -25.65 3.05 21.53
N CYS A 184 -24.42 2.53 21.72
CA CYS A 184 -23.89 1.36 21.03
C CYS A 184 -24.09 0.05 21.81
N LEU A 185 -24.92 0.07 22.85
CA LEU A 185 -25.24 -1.08 23.72
C LEU A 185 -23.97 -1.67 24.38
N LEU A 186 -23.06 -0.80 24.83
CA LEU A 186 -21.86 -1.16 25.58
C LEU A 186 -21.97 -0.59 27.00
N ASN A 187 -22.36 -1.43 27.96
CA ASN A 187 -22.53 -1.02 29.35
C ASN A 187 -21.19 -1.03 30.11
N ARG A 188 -20.34 -0.05 29.82
CA ARG A 188 -19.06 0.15 30.49
C ARG A 188 -18.65 1.62 30.49
N HIS A 189 -17.70 1.97 31.35
CA HIS A 189 -17.08 3.29 31.31
C HIS A 189 -16.10 3.43 30.12
N PRO A 190 -15.85 4.66 29.65
CA PRO A 190 -14.76 4.99 28.74
C PRO A 190 -13.43 4.40 29.21
N GLY A 191 -12.77 3.66 28.32
CA GLY A 191 -11.38 3.27 28.49
C GLY A 191 -10.44 4.38 28.03
N GLN A 192 -9.14 4.14 28.18
CA GLN A 192 -8.14 4.95 27.49
C GLN A 192 -8.13 4.64 26.00
N TRP A 193 -7.60 5.55 25.18
CA TRP A 193 -7.48 5.38 23.73
C TRP A 193 -6.98 3.97 23.32
N GLN A 194 -5.96 3.44 23.99
CA GLN A 194 -5.41 2.12 23.64
C GLN A 194 -6.40 0.97 23.81
N SER A 195 -7.27 1.03 24.84
CA SER A 195 -8.30 0.02 25.07
C SER A 195 -9.39 0.09 24.00
N GLU A 196 -9.83 1.32 23.67
CA GLU A 196 -10.83 1.57 22.64
C GLU A 196 -10.33 1.17 21.24
N TYR A 197 -9.05 1.45 20.97
CA TYR A 197 -8.35 1.01 19.76
C TYR A 197 -8.35 -0.52 19.62
N HIS A 198 -8.02 -1.24 20.69
CA HIS A 198 -7.94 -2.70 20.66
C HIS A 198 -9.31 -3.33 20.44
N GLU A 199 -10.34 -2.83 21.11
CA GLU A 199 -11.72 -3.29 20.93
C GLU A 199 -12.25 -2.99 19.51
N ALA A 200 -11.92 -1.82 18.96
CA ALA A 200 -12.28 -1.47 17.60
C ALA A 200 -11.66 -2.40 16.55
N ILE A 201 -10.42 -2.87 16.77
CA ILE A 201 -9.81 -3.90 15.93
C ILE A 201 -10.61 -5.21 16.02
N LEU A 202 -11.04 -5.62 17.21
CA LEU A 202 -11.84 -6.83 17.36
C LEU A 202 -13.15 -6.74 16.56
N PHE A 203 -13.82 -5.58 16.58
CA PHE A 203 -15.02 -5.36 15.78
C PHE A 203 -14.79 -5.42 14.26
N THR A 204 -13.55 -5.30 13.76
CA THR A 204 -13.28 -5.48 12.32
C THR A 204 -13.33 -6.94 11.87
N LYS A 205 -13.28 -7.89 12.80
CA LYS A 205 -13.35 -9.34 12.51
C LYS A 205 -14.78 -9.81 12.28
N GLU A 206 -15.76 -8.99 12.61
CA GLU A 206 -17.18 -9.26 12.48
C GLU A 206 -17.80 -8.34 11.43
N ASN A 207 -18.77 -8.85 10.68
CA ASN A 207 -19.56 -8.03 9.74
C ASN A 207 -21.02 -7.89 10.21
N SER A 208 -21.22 -7.66 11.50
CA SER A 208 -22.54 -7.42 12.07
C SER A 208 -22.90 -5.93 12.02
N PHE A 209 -24.19 -5.62 11.96
CA PHE A 209 -24.68 -4.24 12.01
C PHE A 209 -24.11 -3.49 13.23
N LEU A 210 -24.10 -4.16 14.40
CA LEU A 210 -23.63 -3.57 15.64
C LEU A 210 -22.11 -3.34 15.67
N ALA A 211 -21.32 -4.26 15.09
CA ALA A 211 -19.87 -4.07 14.94
C ALA A 211 -19.56 -2.88 14.01
N ASN A 212 -20.26 -2.77 12.89
CA ASN A 212 -20.12 -1.64 11.96
C ASN A 212 -20.56 -0.31 12.59
N LEU A 213 -21.68 -0.31 13.34
CA LEU A 213 -22.12 0.84 14.13
C LEU A 213 -21.08 1.30 15.13
N ARG A 214 -20.51 0.39 15.92
CA ARG A 214 -19.49 0.71 16.94
C ARG A 214 -18.23 1.29 16.31
N ARG A 215 -17.73 0.68 15.22
CA ARG A 215 -16.54 1.19 14.53
C ARG A 215 -16.81 2.59 13.93
N LEU A 216 -17.98 2.80 13.31
CA LEU A 216 -18.35 4.09 12.74
C LEU A 216 -18.53 5.17 13.82
N ALA A 217 -19.17 4.81 14.93
CA ALA A 217 -19.38 5.69 16.08
C ALA A 217 -18.05 6.12 16.72
N LEU A 218 -17.07 5.21 16.82
CA LEU A 218 -15.72 5.54 17.26
C LEU A 218 -15.05 6.54 16.30
N GLY A 219 -15.11 6.26 14.99
CA GLY A 219 -14.57 7.15 13.96
C GLY A 219 -15.18 8.56 13.99
N ALA A 220 -16.50 8.64 14.14
CA ALA A 220 -17.22 9.89 14.28
C ALA A 220 -16.85 10.63 15.57
N SER A 221 -16.78 9.93 16.71
CA SER A 221 -16.42 10.52 18.00
C SER A 221 -15.03 11.15 17.94
N VAL A 222 -14.04 10.41 17.43
CA VAL A 222 -12.66 10.90 17.25
C VAL A 222 -12.66 12.16 16.37
N TYR A 223 -13.37 12.14 15.25
CA TYR A 223 -13.43 13.28 14.36
C TYR A 223 -14.05 14.51 15.03
N PHE A 224 -15.23 14.39 15.65
CA PHE A 224 -15.92 15.53 16.26
C PHE A 224 -15.17 16.07 17.47
N ILE A 225 -14.58 15.22 18.31
CA ILE A 225 -13.71 15.65 19.42
C ILE A 225 -12.52 16.46 18.88
N TRP A 226 -11.86 15.96 17.83
CA TRP A 226 -10.74 16.66 17.19
C TRP A 226 -11.16 18.02 16.61
N MET A 227 -12.35 18.08 15.99
CA MET A 227 -12.91 19.31 15.45
C MET A 227 -13.21 20.33 16.55
N GLU A 228 -13.85 19.94 17.66
CA GLU A 228 -14.09 20.83 18.81
C GLU A 228 -12.78 21.39 19.37
N ARG A 229 -11.76 20.54 19.52
CA ARG A 229 -10.44 20.97 19.98
C ARG A 229 -9.84 22.01 19.05
N ASN A 230 -9.91 21.79 17.74
CA ASN A 230 -9.36 22.73 16.76
C ASN A 230 -10.18 24.02 16.66
N HIS A 231 -11.51 23.95 16.78
CA HIS A 231 -12.35 25.14 16.88
C HIS A 231 -11.91 26.03 18.04
N LYS A 232 -11.64 25.43 19.21
CA LYS A 232 -11.10 26.15 20.38
C LYS A 232 -9.72 26.76 20.12
N LEU A 233 -8.84 26.06 19.42
CA LEU A 233 -7.54 26.60 19.03
C LEU A 233 -7.67 27.89 18.18
N TRP A 234 -8.66 27.92 17.28
CA TRP A 234 -8.93 29.06 16.39
C TRP A 234 -9.91 30.09 16.98
N GLY A 235 -10.08 30.10 18.31
CA GLY A 235 -10.86 31.12 19.02
C GLY A 235 -12.38 30.97 18.93
N ARG A 236 -12.90 29.85 18.41
CA ARG A 236 -14.34 29.57 18.43
C ARG A 236 -14.79 29.10 19.82
N GLN A 237 -16.04 29.39 20.17
CA GLN A 237 -16.64 28.82 21.37
C GLN A 237 -16.77 27.31 21.25
N GLN A 238 -16.56 26.61 22.36
CA GLN A 238 -16.70 25.16 22.44
C GLN A 238 -18.19 24.83 22.49
N ASN A 239 -18.63 23.86 21.70
CA ASN A 239 -19.99 23.36 21.84
C ASN A 239 -20.17 22.59 23.15
N SER A 240 -21.42 22.47 23.61
CA SER A 240 -21.73 21.60 24.75
C SER A 240 -21.50 20.13 24.39
N VAL A 241 -21.31 19.29 25.41
CA VAL A 241 -21.25 17.83 25.26
C VAL A 241 -22.49 17.32 24.53
N ASP A 242 -23.68 17.84 24.86
CA ASP A 242 -24.94 17.45 24.24
C ASP A 242 -24.96 17.74 22.73
N HIS A 243 -24.49 18.93 22.34
CA HIS A 243 -24.47 19.34 20.94
C HIS A 243 -23.49 18.49 20.12
N THR A 244 -22.27 18.28 20.62
CA THR A 244 -21.29 17.44 19.93
C THR A 244 -21.74 15.99 19.86
N PHE A 245 -22.34 15.45 20.94
CA PHE A 245 -22.90 14.11 20.96
C PHE A 245 -24.01 13.92 19.93
N ALA A 246 -24.95 14.87 19.82
CA ALA A 246 -26.09 14.76 18.89
C ALA A 246 -25.67 14.55 17.43
N SER A 247 -24.51 15.07 17.03
CA SER A 247 -23.98 14.91 15.67
C SER A 247 -23.51 13.48 15.35
N ILE A 248 -23.17 12.66 16.36
CA ILE A 248 -22.60 11.33 16.18
C ILE A 248 -23.67 10.30 15.76
N PRO A 249 -24.79 10.09 16.50
CA PRO A 249 -25.83 9.15 16.10
C PRO A 249 -26.47 9.49 14.76
N ILE A 250 -26.71 10.77 14.49
CA ILE A 250 -27.29 11.23 13.21
C ILE A 250 -26.41 10.77 12.04
N LEU A 251 -25.09 10.95 12.17
CA LEU A 251 -24.14 10.53 11.14
C LEU A 251 -24.12 9.01 10.99
N CYS A 252 -24.11 8.26 12.11
CA CYS A 252 -24.14 6.81 12.07
C CYS A 252 -25.38 6.26 11.37
N VAL A 253 -26.56 6.79 11.71
CA VAL A 253 -27.84 6.44 11.08
C VAL A 253 -27.79 6.71 9.58
N SER A 254 -27.35 7.91 9.17
CA SER A 254 -27.29 8.30 7.75
C SER A 254 -26.36 7.45 6.88
N LYS A 255 -25.44 6.69 7.49
CA LYS A 255 -24.46 5.85 6.79
C LYS A 255 -24.82 4.37 6.80
N LEU A 256 -25.51 3.91 7.83
CA LEU A 256 -25.83 2.49 8.00
C LEU A 256 -27.25 2.14 7.59
N LEU A 257 -28.13 3.15 7.50
CA LEU A 257 -29.51 2.98 7.05
C LEU A 257 -29.69 3.72 5.71
N PRO A 258 -30.18 3.03 4.66
CA PRO A 258 -30.45 3.62 3.34
C PRO A 258 -31.63 4.59 3.35
#